data_AF-A0AAD4M7V8-F1
#
_entry.id   AF-A0AAD4M7V8-F1
#
_cell.length_a   1.000
_cell.length_b   1.000
_cell.length_c   1.000
_cell.angle_alpha   90.00
_cell.angle_beta   90.00
_cell.angle_gamma   90.00
#
_symmetry.space_group_name_H-M   'P 1'
#
loop_
_entity.id
_entity.type
_entity.pdbx_description
1 polymer ?
#
loop_
_entity_poly.entity_id
_entity_poly.type
_entity_poly.pdbx_seq_one_letter_code
_entity_poly.pdbx_strand_id
1 'polypeptide(L)'
;MTGFLLPGEEKTLQLTIFVSRTTAAPLNMRIQTLFTLLIIHTTLGQDLFISLNGEYEPSCFGTSLSVLARLPGPIRELKGTEELLPETQARNSSREFMTLMGWLMSHDVETVVRP
;
A
#
# COMPACT_ATOMS: atom_id res chain seq x y z
N MET A 1 17.27 17.66 3.27
CA MET A 1 18.45 17.38 2.42
C MET A 1 18.69 18.63 1.61
N THR A 2 19.87 19.23 1.68
CA THR A 2 20.23 20.45 0.93
C THR A 2 21.34 20.10 -0.05
N GLY A 3 21.26 20.63 -1.27
CA GLY A 3 22.25 20.45 -2.31
C GLY A 3 22.72 21.80 -2.83
N PHE A 4 23.90 21.85 -3.40
CA PHE A 4 24.43 23.02 -4.09
C PHE A 4 24.71 22.64 -5.55
N LEU A 5 24.38 23.55 -6.46
CA LEU A 5 24.51 23.38 -7.91
C LEU A 5 25.25 24.60 -8.44
N LEU A 6 26.39 24.39 -9.11
CA LEU A 6 27.09 25.47 -9.79
C LEU A 6 26.38 25.85 -11.10
N PRO A 7 26.60 27.07 -11.62
CA PRO A 7 26.06 27.46 -12.91
C PRO A 7 26.49 26.49 -14.02
N GLY A 8 25.51 25.92 -14.73
CA GLY A 8 25.73 24.96 -15.82
C GLY A 8 25.85 23.49 -15.37
N GLU A 9 25.83 23.21 -14.06
CA GLU A 9 25.73 21.84 -13.57
C GLU A 9 24.28 21.34 -13.60
N GLU A 10 24.12 20.03 -13.78
CA GLU A 10 22.85 19.33 -13.70
C GLU A 10 22.90 18.27 -12.59
N LYS A 11 21.76 18.06 -11.92
CA LYS A 11 21.61 16.99 -10.93
C LYS A 11 20.30 16.26 -11.12
N THR A 12 20.38 14.93 -11.19
CA THR A 12 19.21 14.05 -11.19
C THR A 12 18.74 13.79 -9.77
N LEU A 13 17.45 13.95 -9.51
CA LEU A 13 16.79 13.58 -8.26
C LEU A 13 16.06 12.25 -8.45
N GLN A 14 16.30 11.29 -7.56
CA GLN A 14 15.57 10.03 -7.54
C GLN A 14 14.52 10.07 -6.43
N LEU A 15 13.26 9.89 -6.80
CA LEU A 15 12.13 9.81 -5.90
C LEU A 15 11.69 8.36 -5.80
N THR A 16 11.47 7.85 -4.58
CA THR A 16 11.03 6.48 -4.35
C THR A 16 9.83 6.49 -3.42
N ILE A 17 8.75 5.85 -3.84
CA ILE A 17 7.51 5.72 -3.07
C ILE A 17 7.51 4.33 -2.44
N PHE A 18 7.33 4.27 -1.12
CA PHE A 18 7.26 3.01 -0.39
C PHE A 18 5.93 2.91 0.35
N VAL A 19 5.19 1.83 0.09
CA VAL A 19 3.98 1.50 0.84
C VAL A 19 4.36 0.61 2.01
N SER A 20 4.17 1.13 3.22
CA SER A 20 4.53 0.46 4.46
C SER A 20 3.28 -0.11 5.13
N ARG A 21 3.46 -0.84 6.23
CA ARG A 21 2.35 -1.35 7.04
C ARG A 21 1.38 -0.26 7.49
N THR A 22 1.86 0.95 7.77
CA THR A 22 1.03 2.05 8.28
C THR A 22 0.28 2.79 7.17
N THR A 23 0.81 2.80 5.94
CA THR A 23 0.18 3.47 4.80
C THR A 23 -0.68 2.52 3.96
N ALA A 24 -0.42 1.21 4.00
CA ALA A 24 -1.15 0.21 3.23
C ALA A 24 -2.65 0.18 3.58
N ALA A 25 -3.03 0.20 4.86
CA ALA A 25 -4.43 0.08 5.28
C ALA A 25 -5.35 1.16 4.66
N PRO A 26 -5.07 2.48 4.79
CA PRO A 26 -5.92 3.50 4.18
C PRO A 26 -5.88 3.49 2.64
N LEU A 27 -4.74 3.11 2.03
CA LEU A 27 -4.61 2.95 0.58
C LEU A 27 -5.45 1.77 0.05
N ASN A 28 -5.41 0.62 0.73
CA ASN A 28 -6.20 -0.57 0.40
C ASN A 28 -7.70 -0.31 0.47
N MET A 29 -8.13 0.54 1.42
CA MET A 29 -9.53 0.93 1.61
C MET A 29 -9.98 2.08 0.72
N ARG A 30 -9.11 2.58 -0.17
CA ARG A 30 -9.35 3.76 -1.01
C ARG A 30 -9.75 5.04 -0.24
N ILE A 31 -9.39 5.09 1.04
CA ILE A 31 -9.56 6.27 1.90
C ILE A 31 -8.49 7.32 1.56
N GLN A 32 -7.30 6.85 1.17
CA GLN A 32 -6.17 7.68 0.77
C GLN A 32 -5.76 7.38 -0.67
N THR A 33 -5.26 8.40 -1.37
CA THR A 33 -4.68 8.30 -2.71
C THR A 33 -3.18 8.59 -2.68
N LEU A 34 -2.46 8.17 -3.72
CA LEU A 34 -1.06 8.54 -3.90
C LEU A 34 -0.98 9.91 -4.57
N PHE A 35 -1.12 10.96 -3.75
CA PHE A 35 -0.92 12.35 -4.15
C PHE A 35 0.07 13.01 -3.21
N THR A 36 1.08 13.69 -3.74
CA THR A 36 1.96 14.55 -2.93
C THR A 36 2.50 15.72 -3.74
N LEU A 37 2.74 16.84 -3.06
CA LEU A 37 3.34 18.04 -3.63
C LEU A 37 4.71 18.25 -2.99
N LEU A 38 5.76 18.09 -3.79
CA LEU A 38 7.13 18.38 -3.37
C LEU A 38 7.44 19.86 -3.63
N ILE A 39 7.91 20.54 -2.59
CA ILE A 39 8.38 21.93 -2.68
C ILE A 39 9.90 21.91 -2.55
N ILE A 40 10.58 22.42 -3.57
CA ILE A 40 12.04 22.58 -3.56
C ILE A 40 12.34 24.06 -3.36
N HIS A 41 12.85 24.38 -2.17
CA HIS A 41 13.26 25.73 -1.82
C HIS A 41 14.62 26.06 -2.43
N THR A 42 14.70 27.22 -3.09
CA THR A 42 15.96 27.75 -3.62
C THR A 42 16.36 28.99 -2.83
N THR A 43 17.64 29.11 -2.43
CA THR A 43 18.10 30.17 -1.52
C THR A 43 18.10 31.57 -2.15
N LEU A 44 18.15 31.65 -3.48
CA LEU A 44 18.24 32.91 -4.24
C LEU A 44 17.24 32.95 -5.42
N GLY A 45 16.20 32.12 -5.39
CA GLY A 45 15.25 31.97 -6.49
C GLY A 45 13.83 31.73 -6.00
N GLN A 46 12.95 31.34 -6.92
CA GLN A 46 11.59 30.92 -6.59
C GLN A 46 11.57 29.45 -6.15
N ASP A 47 10.56 29.10 -5.36
CA ASP A 47 10.28 27.72 -5.01
C ASP A 47 9.78 26.95 -6.23
N LEU A 48 10.27 25.73 -6.41
CA LEU A 48 9.79 24.81 -7.44
C LEU A 48 8.78 23.84 -6.84
N PHE A 49 7.64 23.69 -7.50
CA PHE A 49 6.56 22.82 -7.09
C PHE A 49 6.44 21.64 -8.05
N ILE A 50 6.57 20.42 -7.54
CA ILE A 50 6.45 19.19 -8.32
C ILE A 50 5.28 18.37 -7.75
N SER A 51 4.23 18.22 -8.55
CA SER A 51 3.08 17.36 -8.21
C SER A 51 3.37 15.92 -8.61
N LEU A 52 3.23 15.00 -7.67
CA LEU A 52 3.42 13.57 -7.87
C LEU A 52 2.10 12.85 -7.62
N ASN A 53 1.65 12.13 -8.63
CA ASN A 53 0.39 11.38 -8.62
C ASN A 53 0.65 9.93 -9.00
N GLY A 54 -0.09 9.02 -8.40
CA GLY A 54 -0.03 7.61 -8.72
C GLY A 54 -1.35 6.90 -8.46
N GLU A 55 -1.51 5.77 -9.12
CA GLU A 55 -2.59 4.84 -8.85
C GLU A 55 -2.05 3.72 -7.96
N TYR A 56 -2.84 3.34 -6.94
CA TYR A 56 -2.50 2.28 -6.02
C TYR A 56 -3.45 1.10 -6.22
N GLU A 57 -2.88 -0.09 -6.41
CA GLU A 57 -3.61 -1.34 -6.50
C GLU A 57 -3.76 -1.98 -5.11
N PRO A 58 -4.99 -2.08 -4.57
CA PRO A 58 -5.21 -2.66 -3.26
C PRO A 58 -4.67 -4.10 -3.12
N SER A 59 -4.20 -4.40 -1.92
CA SER A 59 -3.69 -5.71 -1.54
C SER A 59 -4.34 -6.17 -0.24
N CYS A 60 -4.52 -7.48 -0.07
CA CYS A 60 -4.97 -8.03 1.20
C CYS A 60 -3.91 -7.85 2.30
N PHE A 61 -2.64 -7.70 1.93
CA PHE A 61 -1.55 -7.40 2.86
C PHE A 61 -1.67 -5.97 3.40
N GLY A 62 -1.36 -5.81 4.69
CA GLY A 62 -1.50 -4.52 5.37
C GLY A 62 -2.94 -4.17 5.76
N THR A 63 -3.90 -5.08 5.54
CA THR A 63 -5.30 -4.94 5.94
C THR A 63 -5.59 -5.78 7.19
N SER A 64 -6.47 -5.31 8.09
CA SER A 64 -6.85 -6.08 9.28
C SER A 64 -7.69 -7.30 8.92
N LEU A 65 -7.55 -8.38 9.69
CA LEU A 65 -8.37 -9.58 9.51
C LEU A 65 -9.86 -9.31 9.66
N SER A 66 -10.23 -8.38 10.56
CA SER A 66 -11.63 -7.96 10.75
C SER A 66 -12.24 -7.37 9.48
N VAL A 67 -11.47 -6.59 8.71
CA VAL A 67 -11.95 -6.04 7.45
C VAL A 67 -11.93 -7.09 6.34
N LEU A 68 -10.87 -7.90 6.25
CA LEU A 68 -10.79 -8.99 5.27
C LEU A 68 -11.94 -9.99 5.41
N ALA A 69 -12.37 -10.29 6.64
CA ALA A 69 -13.51 -11.16 6.93
C ALA A 69 -14.84 -10.61 6.40
N ARG A 70 -14.93 -9.30 6.17
CA ARG A 70 -16.13 -8.59 5.71
C ARG A 70 -16.07 -8.21 4.23
N LEU A 71 -15.02 -8.61 3.51
CA LEU A 71 -14.93 -8.35 2.08
C LEU A 71 -15.98 -9.18 1.30
N PRO A 72 -16.81 -8.56 0.44
CA PRO A 72 -17.76 -9.28 -0.40
C PRO A 72 -17.03 -10.16 -1.45
N GLY A 73 -15.92 -9.66 -2.00
CA GLY A 73 -15.07 -10.31 -3.00
C GLY A 73 -13.58 -10.03 -2.78
N PRO A 74 -12.71 -10.29 -3.77
CA PRO A 74 -11.30 -9.87 -3.73
C PRO A 74 -11.17 -8.36 -3.49
N ILE A 75 -10.18 -7.94 -2.68
CA ILE A 75 -10.06 -6.53 -2.25
C ILE A 75 -9.88 -5.53 -3.41
N ARG A 76 -9.35 -5.95 -4.56
CA ARG A 76 -9.17 -5.07 -5.73
C ARG A 76 -10.50 -4.65 -6.35
N GLU A 77 -11.53 -5.48 -6.20
CA GLU A 77 -12.89 -5.19 -6.69
C GLU A 77 -13.65 -4.23 -5.78
N LEU A 78 -13.18 -4.02 -4.55
CA LEU A 78 -13.77 -3.09 -3.59
C LEU A 78 -13.63 -1.66 -4.11
N LYS A 79 -14.74 -0.91 -4.18
CA LYS A 79 -14.74 0.50 -4.60
C LYS A 79 -14.66 1.48 -3.44
N GLY A 80 -15.01 1.04 -2.24
CA GLY A 80 -14.92 1.81 -1.02
C GLY A 80 -15.38 1.03 0.20
N THR A 81 -15.24 1.62 1.38
CA THR A 81 -15.56 0.96 2.65
C THR A 81 -17.05 0.68 2.85
N GLU A 82 -17.91 1.36 2.12
CA GLU A 82 -19.36 1.20 2.10
C GLU A 82 -19.82 -0.14 1.50
N GLU A 83 -18.99 -0.78 0.67
CA GLU A 83 -19.27 -2.10 0.11
C GLU A 83 -18.90 -3.25 1.08
N LEU A 84 -18.31 -2.93 2.23
CA LEU A 84 -18.00 -3.92 3.25
C LEU A 84 -19.28 -4.52 3.83
N LEU A 85 -19.30 -5.85 3.96
CA LEU A 85 -20.40 -6.54 4.60
C LEU A 85 -20.56 -6.07 6.06
N PRO A 86 -21.78 -6.10 6.61
CA PRO A 86 -22.01 -5.85 8.03
C PRO A 86 -21.22 -6.83 8.92
N GLU A 87 -20.92 -6.44 10.16
CA GLU A 87 -20.22 -7.31 11.10
C GLU A 87 -20.98 -8.62 11.40
N THR A 88 -22.31 -8.59 11.34
CA THR A 88 -23.16 -9.78 11.48
C THR A 88 -22.97 -10.80 10.35
N GLN A 89 -22.41 -10.38 9.22
CA GLN A 89 -22.09 -11.21 8.07
C GLN A 89 -20.58 -11.41 7.90
N ALA A 90 -19.78 -11.02 8.90
CA ALA A 90 -18.35 -11.28 8.89
C ALA A 90 -18.11 -12.80 8.87
N ARG A 91 -17.22 -13.24 7.97
CA ARG A 91 -16.80 -14.64 7.91
C ARG A 91 -15.97 -14.98 9.14
N ASN A 92 -15.98 -16.25 9.55
CA ASN A 92 -15.13 -16.74 10.65
C ASN A 92 -13.63 -16.52 10.39
N SER A 93 -13.22 -16.52 9.11
CA SER A 93 -11.85 -16.22 8.68
C SER A 93 -11.85 -15.60 7.27
N SER A 94 -10.79 -14.88 6.93
CA SER A 94 -10.64 -14.26 5.60
C SER A 94 -10.38 -15.31 4.51
N ARG A 95 -10.81 -15.02 3.28
CA ARG A 95 -10.63 -15.95 2.15
C ARG A 95 -9.17 -16.17 1.84
N GLU A 96 -8.35 -15.13 1.97
CA GLU A 96 -6.92 -15.17 1.69
C GLU A 96 -6.19 -16.05 2.69
N PHE A 97 -6.54 -15.95 3.98
CA PHE A 97 -5.99 -16.84 5.01
C PHE A 97 -6.42 -18.28 4.76
N MET A 98 -7.70 -18.53 4.50
CA MET A 98 -8.21 -19.88 4.22
C MET A 98 -7.59 -20.48 2.96
N THR A 99 -7.38 -19.68 1.92
CA THR A 99 -6.74 -20.11 0.67
C THR A 99 -5.28 -20.47 0.91
N LEU A 100 -4.54 -19.61 1.62
CA LEU A 100 -3.16 -19.88 1.99
C LEU A 100 -3.05 -21.16 2.83
N MET A 101 -3.93 -21.32 3.83
CA MET A 101 -3.92 -22.51 4.66
C MET A 101 -4.31 -23.78 3.90
N GLY A 102 -5.33 -23.71 3.05
CA GLY A 102 -5.72 -24.83 2.19
C GLY A 102 -4.59 -25.25 1.25
N TRP A 103 -3.83 -24.29 0.73
CA TRP A 103 -2.66 -24.57 -0.08
C TRP A 103 -1.55 -25.24 0.75
N LEU A 104 -1.21 -24.68 1.92
CA LEU A 104 -0.20 -25.24 2.83
C LEU A 104 -0.55 -26.64 3.35
N MET A 105 -1.83 -26.97 3.49
CA MET A 105 -2.26 -28.29 3.95
C MET A 105 -2.35 -29.32 2.83
N SER A 106 -2.49 -28.87 1.58
CA SER A 106 -2.52 -29.75 0.39
C SER A 106 -1.14 -30.03 -0.18
N HIS A 107 -0.11 -29.32 0.28
CA HIS A 107 1.27 -29.52 -0.10
C HIS A 107 2.08 -29.81 1.16
N ASP A 108 2.92 -30.84 1.15
CA ASP A 108 3.82 -31.11 2.27
C ASP A 108 4.75 -29.90 2.45
N VAL A 109 4.52 -29.14 3.51
CA VAL A 109 5.52 -28.20 4.00
C VAL A 109 6.62 -29.07 4.58
N GLU A 110 7.66 -29.36 3.79
CA GLU A 110 8.88 -29.98 4.31
C GLU A 110 9.28 -29.16 5.55
N THR A 111 9.14 -29.77 6.72
CA THR A 111 9.61 -29.18 7.96
C THR A 111 11.11 -29.01 7.78
N VAL A 112 11.57 -27.76 7.65
CA VAL A 112 13.00 -27.44 7.73
C VAL A 112 13.46 -27.87 9.11
N VAL A 113 13.94 -29.12 9.21
CA VAL A 113 14.65 -29.63 10.37
C VAL A 113 15.93 -28.81 10.42
N ARG A 114 15.95 -27.79 11.27
CA ARG A 114 17.19 -27.05 11.55
C ARG A 114 18.16 -28.02 12.23
N PRO A 115 19.44 -28.07 11.81
CA PRO A 115 20.47 -28.84 12.49
C PRO A 115 20.75 -28.31 13.89
#